data_AF-A0A7C3M3J8-F1
#
_entry.id   AF-A0A7C3M3J8-F1
#
_cell.length_a   1.000
_cell.length_b   1.000
_cell.length_c   1.000
_cell.angle_alpha   90.00
_cell.angle_beta   90.00
_cell.angle_gamma   90.00
#
_symmetry.space_group_name_H-M   'P 1'
#
loop_
_entity.id
_entity.type
_entity.pdbx_description
1 polymer ?
#
loop_
_entity_poly.entity_id
_entity_poly.type
_entity_poly.pdbx_seq_one_letter_code
_entity_poly.pdbx_strand_id
1 'polypeptide(L)' 'MRGEYVELTCPFCDKGIIQAWYIPGAISVKRGSCRSLPKFSKHKSSDVWIIKSGCNVCGKSQEEVEKELRRKGLI' A
#
# COMPACT_ATOMS: atom_id res chain seq x y z
N MET A 1 -5.92 11.91 -4.67
CA MET A 1 -5.88 10.58 -4.03
C MET A 1 -5.83 10.82 -2.54
N ARG A 2 -6.78 10.28 -1.75
CA ARG A 2 -6.71 10.34 -0.29
C ARG A 2 -5.80 9.20 0.15
N GLY A 3 -4.65 9.54 0.73
CA GLY A 3 -3.77 8.59 1.40
C GLY A 3 -3.71 8.92 2.88
N GLU A 4 -3.27 7.95 3.67
CA GLU A 4 -3.15 8.04 5.12
C GLU A 4 -1.68 7.84 5.50
N TYR A 5 -1.20 8.66 6.45
CA TYR A 5 0.11 8.42 7.06
C TYR A 5 -0.03 7.26 8.04
N VAL A 6 0.79 6.23 7.86
CA VAL A 6 0.82 5.04 8.70
C VAL A 6 2.22 4.88 9.27
N GLU A 7 2.30 4.66 10.57
CA GLU A 7 3.54 4.32 11.25
C GLU A 7 3.65 2.79 11.33
N LEU A 8 4.70 2.25 10.71
CA LEU A 8 5.00 0.82 10.70
C LEU A 8 6.19 0.53 11.60
N THR A 9 6.18 -0.64 12.24
CA THR A 9 7.33 -1.11 13.00
C THR A 9 8.38 -1.69 12.05
N CYS A 10 9.66 -1.43 12.32
CA CYS A 10 10.75 -1.90 11.48
C CYS A 10 10.84 -3.43 11.43
N PRO A 11 10.71 -4.06 10.24
CA PRO A 11 10.64 -5.51 10.12
C PRO A 11 11.97 -6.23 10.42
N PHE A 12 13.07 -5.48 10.60
CA PHE A 12 14.40 -6.02 10.89
C PHE A 12 14.75 -6.01 12.37
N CYS A 13 14.39 -4.95 13.09
CA CYS A 13 14.86 -4.72 14.46
C CYS A 13 13.73 -4.57 15.48
N ASP A 14 12.47 -4.50 15.02
CA ASP A 14 11.25 -4.34 15.82
C ASP A 14 11.24 -3.16 16.80
N LYS A 15 12.24 -2.28 16.72
CA LYS A 15 12.45 -1.14 17.63
C LYS A 15 12.30 0.21 16.93
N GLY A 16 12.60 0.27 15.64
CA GLY A 16 12.48 1.50 14.84
C GLY A 16 11.06 1.69 14.30
N ILE A 17 10.64 2.95 14.18
CA ILE A 17 9.39 3.35 13.54
C ILE A 17 9.70 3.84 12.13
N ILE A 18 8.91 3.39 11.15
CA ILE A 18 8.99 3.77 9.74
C ILE A 18 7.71 4.51 9.36
N GLN A 19 7.86 5.65 8.70
CA GLN A 19 6.73 6.38 8.15
C GLN A 19 6.43 5.88 6.74
N ALA A 20 5.20 5.41 6.54
CA ALA A 20 4.66 5.00 5.26
C ALA A 20 3.43 5.83 4.91
N TRP A 21 3.16 5.95 3.61
CA TRP A 21 1.97 6.56 3.07
C TRP A 21 1.16 5.48 2.36
N TYR A 22 0.01 5.15 2.94
CA TYR A 22 -0.91 4.16 2.42
C TYR A 22 -1.96 4.84 1.55
N ILE A 23 -2.11 4.38 0.31
CA ILE A 23 -3.16 4.82 -0.61
C ILE A 23 -4.05 3.61 -0.87
N PRO A 24 -5.26 3.55 -0.27
CA PRO A 24 -6.16 2.44 -0.48
C PRO A 24 -6.59 2.33 -1.94
N GLY A 25 -6.61 1.09 -2.44
CA GLY A 25 -7.10 0.77 -3.76
C GLY A 25 -8.58 1.07 -3.89
N ALA A 26 -8.96 1.94 -4.82
CA ALA A 26 -10.37 2.22 -5.08
C ALA A 26 -11.03 1.10 -5.90
N ILE A 27 -12.23 0.68 -5.50
CA ILE A 27 -13.08 -0.18 -6.33
C ILE A 27 -13.97 0.73 -7.18
N SER A 28 -13.79 0.68 -8.49
CA SER A 28 -14.68 1.34 -9.43
C SER A 28 -15.59 0.31 -10.09
N VAL A 29 -16.89 0.62 -10.15
CA VAL A 29 -17.88 -0.22 -10.81
C VAL A 29 -18.41 0.57 -12.00
N LYS A 30 -18.11 0.11 -13.21
CA LYS A 30 -18.65 0.72 -14.43
C LYS A 30 -19.90 -0.06 -14.83
N ARG A 31 -21.04 0.64 -14.90
CA ARG A 31 -22.29 0.10 -15.46
C ARG A 31 -22.27 0.31 -16.97
N GLY A 32 -22.28 -0.77 -17.74
CA GLY A 32 -22.51 -0.70 -19.18
C GLY A 32 -24.00 -0.51 -19.47
N SER A 33 -24.37 0.56 -20.18
CA SER A 33 -25.75 0.82 -20.61
C SER A 33 -26.09 0.05 -21.90
N CYS A 34 -26.18 -1.28 -21.85
CA CYS A 34 -26.74 -2.05 -22.95
C CYS A 34 -28.22 -2.36 -22.67
N ARG A 35 -29.11 -2.04 -23.64
CA ARG A 35 -30.57 -2.21 -23.55
C ARG A 35 -31.03 -3.65 -23.29
N SER A 36 -30.18 -4.65 -23.54
CA SER A 36 -30.55 -6.08 -23.50
C SER A 36 -30.04 -6.85 -22.28
N LEU A 37 -28.98 -6.39 -21.59
CA LEU A 37 -28.50 -6.93 -20.30
C LEU A 37 -27.40 -5.99 -19.74
N PRO A 38 -27.56 -5.43 -18.52
CA PRO A 38 -26.54 -4.59 -17.91
C PRO A 38 -25.30 -5.44 -17.55
N LYS A 39 -24.18 -5.17 -18.22
CA LYS A 39 -22.88 -5.75 -17.84
C LYS A 39 -22.23 -4.88 -16.76
N PHE A 40 -21.88 -5.51 -15.64
CA PHE A 40 -21.12 -4.87 -14.57
C PHE A 40 -19.65 -5.30 -14.69
N SER A 41 -18.75 -4.35 -14.92
CA SER A 41 -17.33 -4.59 -14.73
C SER A 41 -16.89 -3.96 -13.40
N LYS A 42 -16.27 -4.80 -12.56
CA LYS A 42 -15.63 -4.35 -11.31
C LYS A 42 -14.14 -4.23 -11.59
N HIS A 43 -13.58 -3.04 -11.39
CA HIS A 43 -12.14 -2.81 -11.45
C HIS A 43 -11.66 -2.46 -10.04
N LYS A 44 -10.82 -3.31 -9.46
CA LYS A 44 -10.15 -3.03 -8.19
C LYS A 44 -8.78 -2.45 -8.52
N SER A 45 -8.56 -1.18 -8.20
CA SER A 45 -7.22 -0.62 -8.21
C SER A 45 -6.42 -1.25 -7.07
N SER A 46 -5.14 -1.55 -7.31
CA SER A 46 -4.26 -2.07 -6.27
C SER A 46 -4.00 -1.02 -5.19
N ASP A 47 -3.81 -1.50 -3.96
CA ASP A 47 -3.30 -0.71 -2.85
C ASP A 47 -1.86 -0.24 -3.17
N VAL A 48 -1.54 1.01 -2.84
CA VAL A 48 -0.21 1.58 -3.07
C VAL A 48 0.39 2.01 -1.74
N TRP A 49 1.59 1.52 -1.46
CA TRP A 49 2.36 1.87 -0.29
C TRP A 49 3.62 2.62 -0.69
N ILE A 50 3.88 3.76 -0.07
CA ILE A 50 5.07 4.58 -0.31
C ILE A 50 5.82 4.74 1.01
N ILE A 51 7.04 4.20 1.09
CA ILE A 51 7.89 4.34 2.27
C ILE A 51 8.64 5.66 2.21
N LYS A 52 8.53 6.48 3.27
CA LYS A 52 9.15 7.80 3.34
C LYS A 52 10.44 7.83 4.16
N SER A 53 10.68 6.85 5.03
CA SER A 53 11.84 6.84 5.91
C SER A 53 12.47 5.44 6.02
N GLY A 54 13.81 5.40 6.11
CA GLY A 54 14.52 4.20 6.54
C GLY A 54 14.39 3.99 8.05
N CYS A 55 15.05 2.96 8.57
CA CYS A 55 15.09 2.75 10.02
C CYS A 55 16.32 3.42 10.62
N ASN A 56 16.12 4.42 11.47
CA ASN A 56 17.19 5.13 12.17
C ASN A 56 17.89 4.27 13.25
N VAL A 57 17.30 3.15 13.66
CA VAL A 57 17.84 2.28 14.73
C VAL A 57 18.80 1.24 14.17
N CYS A 58 18.43 0.55 13.09
CA CYS A 58 19.27 -0.48 12.48
C CYS A 58 20.07 0.02 11.26
N GLY A 59 19.89 1.28 10.86
CA GLY A 59 20.59 1.89 9.73
C GLY A 59 20.19 1.34 8.36
N LYS A 60 19.07 0.60 8.27
CA LYS A 60 18.59 0.00 7.02
C LYS A 60 17.98 1.03 6.09
N SER A 61 18.31 0.92 4.80
CA SER A 61 17.81 1.81 3.77
C SER A 61 16.31 1.63 3.54
N GLN A 62 15.68 2.62 2.91
CA GLN A 62 14.26 2.57 2.55
C GLN A 62 13.95 1.36 1.65
N GLU A 63 14.81 1.05 0.68
CA GLU A 63 14.63 -0.06 -0.26
C GLU A 63 14.69 -1.43 0.43
N GLU A 64 15.64 -1.63 1.37
CA GLU A 64 15.73 -2.88 2.12
C GLU A 64 14.48 -3.11 2.97
N VAL A 65 14.00 -2.05 3.61
CA VAL A 65 12.78 -2.04 4.42
C VAL A 65 11.55 -2.33 3.55
N GLU A 66 11.43 -1.70 2.39
CA GLU A 66 10.32 -1.92 1.46
C GLU A 66 10.28 -3.36 0.97
N LYS A 67 11.44 -3.90 0.58
CA LYS A 67 11.55 -5.28 0.09
C LYS A 67 11.12 -6.28 1.15
N GLU A 68 11.52 -6.07 2.40
CA GLU A 68 11.16 -6.98 3.49
C GLU A 68 9.68 -6.85 3.89
N LEU A 69 9.12 -5.64 3.88
CA LEU A 69 7.69 -5.43 4.13
C LEU A 69 6.83 -6.09 3.04
N ARG A 70 7.21 -5.99 1.77
CA ARG A 70 6.56 -6.71 0.65
C ARG A 70 6.66 -8.23 0.82
N ARG A 71 7.82 -8.73 1.28
CA ARG A 71 8.03 -10.16 1.51
C ARG A 71 7.15 -10.70 2.64
N LYS A 72 6.91 -9.90 3.68
CA LYS A 72 6.03 -10.25 4.80
C LYS A 72 4.54 -10.03 4.51
N GLY A 73 4.19 -9.42 3.38
CA GLY A 73 2.80 -9.12 3.00
C GLY A 73 2.16 -8.03 3.86
N LEU A 74 2.97 -7.17 4.48
CA LEU A 74 2.50 -6.01 5.23
C LEU A 74 2.17 -4.84 4.29
N ILE A 75 2.74 -4.84 3.09
CA ILE A 75 2.51 -3.90 1.99
C ILE A 75 2.45 -4.61 0.64
#